data_AF-A0A542B356-F1
#
_entry.id   AF-A0A542B356-F1
#
_cell.length_a   1.000
_cell.length_b   1.000
_cell.length_c   1.000
_cell.angle_alpha   90.00
_cell.angle_beta   90.00
_cell.angle_gamma   90.00
#
_symmetry.space_group_name_H-M   'P 1'
#
loop_
_entity.id
_entity.type
_entity.pdbx_description
1 polymer ?
#
loop_
_entity_poly.entity_id
_entity_poly.type
_entity_poly.pdbx_seq_one_letter_code
_entity_poly.pdbx_strand_id
1 'polypeptide(L)'
;MPSLPAGRALSLACLLTPLLGACVAHGESSSGRASALATTVSRAITCKAGSPQRTTLDRFLAAEKARGADDQQIAAARAAYIGVSEAEMVNQGVRPQACTAEERAELKARMGRIRAGDFNTL
;
A
#
# COMPACT_ATOMS: atom_id res chain seq x y z
N MET A 1 -29.14 29.75 -60.29
CA MET A 1 -29.55 29.78 -58.86
C MET A 1 -29.79 28.35 -58.42
N PRO A 2 -29.45 27.89 -57.19
CA PRO A 2 -29.03 28.62 -56.00
C PRO A 2 -27.83 28.00 -55.20
N SER A 3 -27.30 28.79 -54.25
CA SER A 3 -26.86 28.45 -52.87
C SER A 3 -25.88 27.30 -52.54
N LEU A 4 -24.70 27.67 -52.01
CA LEU A 4 -24.05 27.03 -50.82
C LEU A 4 -24.95 27.28 -49.58
N PRO A 5 -24.94 26.52 -48.45
CA PRO A 5 -23.75 25.99 -47.73
C PRO A 5 -23.97 24.67 -46.94
N ALA A 6 -22.93 24.16 -46.25
CA ALA A 6 -22.91 23.29 -45.03
C ALA A 6 -21.69 22.36 -45.13
N GLY A 7 -20.63 22.53 -44.35
CA GLY A 7 -20.66 22.32 -42.90
C GLY A 7 -20.30 20.87 -42.60
N ARG A 8 -19.01 20.51 -42.67
CA ARG A 8 -18.50 19.29 -42.04
C ARG A 8 -17.40 19.66 -41.06
N ALA A 9 -17.79 19.72 -39.80
CA ALA A 9 -16.91 19.69 -38.65
C ALA A 9 -16.13 18.36 -38.65
N LEU A 10 -14.80 18.44 -38.59
CA LEU A 10 -13.96 17.30 -38.22
C LEU A 10 -13.17 17.72 -36.99
N SER A 11 -13.69 17.27 -35.85
CA SER A 11 -13.12 17.38 -34.52
C SER A 11 -11.77 16.67 -34.46
N LEU A 12 -10.67 17.42 -34.40
CA LEU A 12 -9.35 16.91 -34.00
C LEU A 12 -9.23 16.98 -32.48
N ALA A 13 -10.07 16.20 -31.81
CA ALA A 13 -9.97 15.88 -30.40
C ALA A 13 -9.29 14.50 -30.30
N CYS A 14 -8.05 14.48 -29.78
CA CYS A 14 -7.45 13.40 -28.97
C CYS A 14 -5.92 13.61 -28.87
N LEU A 15 -5.50 14.73 -28.28
CA LEU A 15 -4.21 14.81 -27.58
C LEU A 15 -4.39 14.22 -26.18
N LEU A 16 -4.66 12.92 -26.10
CA LEU A 16 -4.72 12.16 -24.85
C LEU A 16 -4.13 10.78 -25.09
N THR A 17 -2.81 10.71 -25.21
CA THR A 17 -2.09 9.51 -24.78
C THR A 17 -1.23 9.92 -23.60
N PRO A 18 -1.64 9.60 -22.36
CA PRO A 18 -0.74 9.76 -21.24
C PRO A 18 0.39 8.74 -21.45
N LEU A 19 1.63 9.22 -21.39
CA LEU A 19 2.82 8.40 -21.18
C LEU A 19 2.77 7.79 -19.76
N LEU A 20 1.77 6.94 -19.51
CA LEU A 20 1.68 6.06 -18.35
C LEU A 20 2.39 4.74 -18.68
N GLY A 21 3.66 4.89 -19.05
CA GLY A 21 4.60 3.79 -19.25
C GLY A 21 5.86 4.02 -18.44
N ALA A 22 5.74 4.67 -17.28
CA ALA A 22 6.81 4.63 -16.28
C ALA A 22 6.83 3.21 -15.72
N CYS A 23 7.74 2.43 -16.29
CA CYS A 23 8.18 1.13 -15.84
C CYS A 23 8.16 1.05 -14.31
N VAL A 24 7.20 0.30 -13.76
CA VAL A 24 7.26 -0.16 -12.37
C VAL A 24 8.43 -1.13 -12.33
N ALA A 25 9.62 -0.58 -12.07
CA ALA A 25 10.76 -1.39 -11.68
C ALA A 25 10.30 -2.28 -10.54
N HIS A 26 10.51 -3.58 -10.69
CA HIS A 26 10.06 -4.65 -9.81
C HIS A 26 10.82 -4.65 -8.47
N GLY A 27 11.25 -3.49 -7.99
CA GLY A 27 11.62 -3.28 -6.60
C GLY A 27 10.35 -2.98 -5.81
N GLU A 28 10.19 -3.63 -4.66
CA GLU A 28 9.03 -3.41 -3.80
C GLU A 28 8.92 -1.92 -3.46
N SER A 29 7.85 -1.27 -3.94
CA SER A 29 7.62 0.16 -3.65
C SER A 29 7.36 0.36 -2.15
N SER A 30 7.69 1.54 -1.62
CA SER A 30 7.39 1.86 -0.22
C SER A 30 5.89 1.72 0.09
N SER A 31 5.01 1.93 -0.89
CA SER A 31 3.57 1.67 -0.76
C SER A 31 3.23 0.17 -0.67
N GLY A 32 3.86 -0.68 -1.49
CA GLY A 32 3.69 -2.13 -1.41
C GLY A 32 4.13 -2.69 -0.05
N ARG A 33 5.28 -2.25 0.43
CA ARG A 33 5.82 -2.66 1.73
C ARG A 33 4.99 -2.13 2.90
N ALA A 34 4.43 -0.92 2.77
CA ALA A 34 3.50 -0.37 3.75
C ALA A 34 2.19 -1.18 3.82
N SER A 35 1.66 -1.61 2.67
CA SER A 35 0.51 -2.52 2.61
C SER A 35 0.83 -3.87 3.26
N ALA A 36 2.00 -4.46 2.96
CA ALA A 36 2.44 -5.71 3.56
C ALA A 36 2.59 -5.60 5.09
N LEU A 37 3.11 -4.47 5.58
CA LEU A 37 3.15 -4.16 7.01
C LEU A 37 1.75 -4.09 7.62
N ALA A 38 0.81 -3.37 6.99
CA ALA A 38 -0.56 -3.25 7.47
C ALA A 38 -1.28 -4.61 7.55
N THR A 39 -1.17 -5.43 6.50
CA THR A 39 -1.72 -6.80 6.48
C THR A 39 -1.10 -7.65 7.58
N THR A 40 0.23 -7.60 7.75
CA THR A 40 0.94 -8.35 8.80
C THR A 40 0.47 -7.94 10.19
N VAL A 41 0.34 -6.63 10.44
CA VAL A 41 -0.13 -6.08 11.72
C VAL A 41 -1.56 -6.50 12.02
N SER A 42 -2.47 -6.35 11.04
CA SER A 42 -3.87 -6.78 11.18
C SER A 42 -3.95 -8.26 11.53
N ARG A 43 -3.22 -9.09 10.77
CA ARG A 43 -3.20 -10.53 10.98
C ARG A 43 -2.64 -10.89 12.35
N ALA A 44 -1.55 -10.25 12.78
CA ALA A 44 -0.97 -10.49 14.09
C ALA A 44 -1.90 -10.10 15.25
N ILE A 45 -2.65 -9.00 15.12
CA ILE A 45 -3.66 -8.59 16.12
C ILE A 45 -4.77 -9.64 16.20
N THR A 46 -5.32 -10.04 15.05
CA THR A 46 -6.38 -11.05 14.95
C THR A 46 -5.94 -12.38 15.56
N CYS A 47 -4.70 -12.81 15.27
CA CYS A 47 -4.14 -14.05 15.78
C CYS A 47 -3.64 -13.98 17.23
N LYS A 48 -3.75 -12.83 17.91
CA LYS A 48 -3.13 -12.55 19.22
C LYS A 48 -1.61 -12.85 19.23
N ALA A 49 -0.95 -12.70 18.09
CA ALA A 49 0.51 -12.82 17.93
C ALA A 49 1.24 -11.53 18.33
N GLY A 50 0.49 -10.49 18.65
CA GLY A 50 0.92 -9.26 19.31
C GLY A 50 0.61 -8.01 18.51
N SER A 51 0.82 -6.85 19.12
CA SER A 51 0.47 -5.54 18.57
C SER A 51 1.69 -4.77 18.06
N PRO A 52 1.50 -3.83 17.12
CA PRO A 52 2.52 -2.84 16.80
C PRO A 52 2.71 -1.86 17.97
N GLN A 53 3.88 -1.26 18.05
CA GLN A 53 4.08 -0.07 18.90
C GLN A 53 3.46 1.16 18.21
N ARG A 54 3.08 2.17 19.01
CA ARG A 54 2.55 3.45 18.49
C ARG A 54 3.44 4.09 17.43
N THR A 55 4.76 3.91 17.56
CA THR A 55 5.79 4.47 16.66
C THR A 55 6.13 3.56 15.47
N THR A 56 5.44 2.42 15.28
CA THR A 56 5.83 1.44 14.25
C THR A 56 5.75 2.02 12.84
N LEU A 57 4.65 2.72 12.51
CA LEU A 57 4.49 3.34 11.19
C LEU A 57 5.55 4.42 10.96
N ASP A 58 5.79 5.31 11.94
CA ASP A 58 6.76 6.38 11.78
C ASP A 58 8.20 5.84 11.64
N ARG A 59 8.54 4.77 12.38
CA ARG A 59 9.84 4.09 12.21
C ARG A 59 9.96 3.39 10.86
N PHE A 60 8.88 2.79 10.36
CA PHE A 60 8.86 2.22 9.01
C PHE A 60 9.10 3.31 7.96
N LEU A 61 8.38 4.43 8.03
CA LEU A 61 8.54 5.54 7.08
C LEU A 61 9.94 6.17 7.17
N ALA A 62 10.52 6.27 8.36
CA ALA A 62 11.90 6.70 8.53
C ALA A 62 12.89 5.71 7.87
N ALA A 63 12.64 4.41 7.97
CA ALA A 63 13.44 3.38 7.30
C ALA A 63 13.26 3.42 5.77
N GLU A 64 12.07 3.72 5.25
CA GLU A 64 11.86 3.96 3.82
C GLU A 64 12.60 5.21 3.33
N LYS A 65 12.56 6.29 4.11
CA LYS A 65 13.31 7.53 3.79
C LYS A 65 14.82 7.27 3.78
N ALA A 66 15.33 6.47 4.72
CA ALA A 66 16.72 6.03 4.74
C ALA A 66 17.09 5.13 3.54
N ARG A 67 16.11 4.45 2.92
CA ARG A 67 16.27 3.70 1.66
C ARG A 67 16.16 4.58 0.41
N GLY A 68 15.98 5.90 0.58
CA GLY A 68 15.93 6.86 -0.52
C GLY A 68 14.53 7.19 -1.01
N ALA A 69 13.48 6.80 -0.29
CA ALA A 69 12.12 7.22 -0.64
C ALA A 69 11.96 8.74 -0.51
N ASP A 70 11.40 9.38 -1.54
CA ASP A 70 11.07 10.80 -1.52
C ASP A 70 9.78 11.08 -0.72
N ASP A 71 9.47 12.35 -0.47
CA ASP A 71 8.32 12.72 0.36
C ASP A 71 6.97 12.32 -0.26
N GLN A 72 6.87 12.24 -1.60
CA GLN A 72 5.67 11.77 -2.29
C GLN A 72 5.48 10.26 -2.09
N GLN A 73 6.55 9.48 -2.17
CA GLN A 73 6.57 8.05 -1.91
C GLN A 73 6.26 7.74 -0.44
N ILE A 74 6.77 8.55 0.50
CA ILE A 74 6.44 8.45 1.93
C ILE A 74 4.96 8.75 2.18
N ALA A 75 4.40 9.78 1.53
CA ALA A 75 2.98 10.10 1.62
C ALA A 75 2.11 8.96 1.06
N ALA A 76 2.48 8.42 -0.09
CA ALA A 76 1.80 7.27 -0.71
C ALA A 76 1.89 6.02 0.17
N ALA A 77 3.04 5.76 0.80
CA ALA A 77 3.22 4.65 1.73
C ALA A 77 2.34 4.78 2.97
N ARG A 78 2.25 5.98 3.56
CA ARG A 78 1.35 6.26 4.67
C ARG A 78 -0.11 6.03 4.29
N ALA A 79 -0.55 6.54 3.13
CA ALA A 79 -1.91 6.35 2.64
C ALA A 79 -2.24 4.87 2.43
N ALA A 80 -1.31 4.11 1.84
CA ALA A 80 -1.45 2.67 1.63
C ALA A 80 -1.60 1.90 2.96
N TYR A 81 -0.73 2.16 3.94
CA TYR A 81 -0.83 1.53 5.26
C TYR A 81 -2.18 1.78 5.93
N ILE A 82 -2.67 3.03 5.91
CA ILE A 82 -3.95 3.41 6.52
C ILE A 82 -5.10 2.72 5.80
N GLY A 83 -5.16 2.83 4.46
CA GLY A 83 -6.24 2.24 3.67
C GLY A 83 -6.35 0.73 3.84
N VAL A 84 -5.21 0.01 3.85
CA VAL A 84 -5.21 -1.45 4.12
C VAL A 84 -5.61 -1.75 5.55
N SER A 85 -5.13 -0.99 6.54
CA SER A 85 -5.50 -1.20 7.95
C SER A 85 -6.99 -1.04 8.18
N GLU A 86 -7.62 -0.04 7.56
CA GLU A 86 -9.07 0.20 7.61
C GLU A 86 -9.85 -0.92 6.93
N ALA A 87 -9.44 -1.31 5.71
CA ALA A 87 -10.07 -2.40 4.97
C ALA A 87 -10.01 -3.73 5.74
N GLU A 88 -8.85 -4.04 6.32
CA GLU A 88 -8.65 -5.24 7.13
C GLU A 88 -9.49 -5.21 8.42
N MET A 89 -9.58 -4.07 9.10
CA MET A 89 -10.43 -3.91 10.28
C MET A 89 -11.90 -4.24 9.96
N VAL A 90 -12.42 -3.75 8.83
CA VAL A 90 -13.78 -4.06 8.37
C VAL A 90 -13.91 -5.56 8.04
N ASN A 91 -12.97 -6.11 7.28
CA ASN A 91 -13.01 -7.51 6.85
C ASN A 91 -13.01 -8.48 8.04
N GLN A 92 -12.19 -8.23 9.06
CA GLN A 92 -12.15 -9.05 10.27
C GLN A 92 -13.41 -8.88 11.14
N GLY A 93 -14.06 -7.71 11.10
CA GLY A 93 -15.35 -7.50 11.76
C GLY A 93 -16.49 -8.27 11.10
N VAL A 94 -16.48 -8.37 9.76
CA VAL A 94 -17.52 -9.07 8.98
C VAL A 94 -17.30 -10.59 8.97
N ARG A 95 -16.06 -11.03 8.72
CA ARG A 95 -15.70 -12.46 8.63
C ARG A 95 -14.37 -12.70 9.34
N PRO A 96 -14.39 -12.88 10.67
CA PRO A 96 -13.20 -13.21 11.44
C PRO A 96 -12.53 -14.47 10.89
N GLN A 97 -11.24 -14.38 10.67
CA GLN A 97 -10.46 -15.52 10.19
C GLN A 97 -9.76 -16.21 11.36
N ALA A 98 -9.88 -17.53 11.41
CA ALA A 98 -9.15 -18.34 12.39
C ALA A 98 -7.64 -18.31 12.10
N CYS A 99 -6.85 -18.54 13.14
CA CYS A 99 -5.40 -18.66 13.02
C CYS A 99 -4.93 -20.00 13.58
N THR A 100 -4.04 -20.66 12.86
CA THR A 100 -3.39 -21.88 13.35
C THR A 100 -2.29 -21.55 14.36
N ALA A 101 -1.79 -22.56 15.07
CA ALA A 101 -0.70 -22.38 16.03
C ALA A 101 0.60 -22.00 15.30
N GLU A 102 0.85 -22.60 14.13
CA GLU A 102 2.01 -22.37 13.28
C GLU A 102 2.02 -20.94 12.75
N GLU A 103 0.88 -20.48 12.21
CA GLU A 103 0.73 -19.11 11.74
C GLU A 103 0.95 -18.10 12.87
N ARG A 104 0.38 -18.36 14.05
CA ARG A 104 0.59 -17.49 15.22
C ARG A 104 2.08 -17.42 15.61
N ALA A 105 2.80 -18.54 15.58
CA ALA A 105 4.21 -18.58 15.91
C ALA A 105 5.04 -17.76 14.91
N GLU A 106 4.76 -17.91 13.61
CA GLU A 106 5.41 -17.13 12.56
C GLU A 106 5.15 -15.63 12.71
N LEU A 107 3.88 -15.25 12.89
CA LEU A 107 3.49 -13.85 13.09
C LEU A 107 4.14 -13.25 14.34
N LYS A 108 4.28 -14.02 15.42
CA LYS A 108 4.96 -13.56 16.63
C LYS A 108 6.43 -13.26 16.37
N ALA A 109 7.12 -14.11 15.61
CA ALA A 109 8.51 -13.89 15.22
C ALA A 109 8.64 -12.66 14.30
N ARG A 110 7.75 -12.52 13.32
CA ARG A 110 7.74 -11.38 12.38
C ARG A 110 7.45 -10.06 13.10
N MET A 111 6.47 -10.03 14.00
CA MET A 111 6.19 -8.86 14.84
C MET A 111 7.33 -8.51 15.79
N GLY A 112 8.10 -9.50 16.25
CA GLY A 112 9.33 -9.26 17.02
C GLY A 112 10.34 -8.42 16.25
N ARG A 113 10.61 -8.79 14.99
CA ARG A 113 11.51 -8.03 14.10
C ARG A 113 10.98 -6.63 13.80
N ILE A 114 9.69 -6.51 13.47
CA ILE A 114 9.02 -5.23 13.22
C ILE A 114 9.16 -4.28 14.43
N ARG A 115 8.97 -4.79 15.66
CA ARG A 115 9.16 -3.97 16.88
C ARG A 115 10.61 -3.59 17.13
N ALA A 116 11.56 -4.41 16.71
CA ALA A 116 12.98 -4.08 16.73
C ALA A 116 13.37 -3.05 15.65
N GLY A 117 12.45 -2.69 14.74
CA GLY A 117 12.71 -1.77 13.64
C GLY A 117 13.33 -2.43 12.41
N ASP A 118 13.37 -3.77 12.37
CA ASP A 118 13.76 -4.50 11.17
C ASP A 118 12.55 -4.70 10.26
N PHE A 119 12.60 -4.02 9.11
CA PHE A 119 11.56 -3.98 8.10
C PHE A 119 11.99 -4.68 6.80
N ASN A 120 13.14 -5.35 6.76
CA ASN A 120 13.69 -5.92 5.53
C ASN A 120 12.95 -7.18 5.07
N THR A 121 12.14 -7.79 5.95
CA THR A 121 11.31 -8.96 5.63
C THR A 121 9.86 -8.59 5.30
N LEU A 122 9.60 -7.33 4.94
CA LEU A 122 8.30 -6.81 4.54
C LEU A 122 8.19 -6.73 3.04
#